data_AF-A0A125SHI6-F1
#
_entry.id   AF-A0A125SHI6-F1
#
_cell.length_a   1.000
_cell.length_b   1.000
_cell.length_c   1.000
_cell.angle_alpha   90.00
_cell.angle_beta   90.00
_cell.angle_gamma   90.00
#
_symmetry.space_group_name_H-M   'P 1'
#
loop_
_entity.id
_entity.type
_entity.pdbx_description
1 polymer ?
#
loop_
_entity_poly.entity_id
_entity_poly.type
_entity_poly.pdbx_seq_one_letter_code
_entity_poly.pdbx_strand_id
1 'polypeptide(L)'
;MRRIAERRRYLDSLIEHESTTWERIDTTLQRGSGHAYGQAFQLLLDLAEAYACVKNEAVFRRGLVRLTAKHGNRGAWVKRLMNGGFMWTPKT
;
A
#
# COMPACT_ATOMS: atom_id res chain seq x y z
N MET A 1 17.35 -19.40 -3.93
CA MET A 1 16.19 -20.12 -3.36
C MET A 1 15.71 -19.53 -2.03
N ARG A 2 16.55 -19.40 -0.97
CA ARG A 2 16.12 -18.86 0.35
C ARG A 2 15.41 -17.50 0.28
N ARG A 3 16.02 -16.51 -0.41
CA ARG A 3 15.46 -15.15 -0.57
C ARG A 3 14.07 -15.10 -1.23
N ILE A 4 13.78 -16.01 -2.16
CA ILE A 4 12.48 -16.07 -2.84
C ILE A 4 11.42 -16.64 -1.89
N ALA A 5 11.77 -17.71 -1.16
CA ALA A 5 10.88 -18.30 -0.16
C ALA A 5 10.59 -17.35 1.00
N GLU A 6 11.61 -16.61 1.46
CA GLU A 6 11.46 -15.57 2.49
C GLU A 6 10.56 -14.43 2.01
N ARG A 7 10.77 -13.93 0.78
CA ARG A 7 9.88 -12.93 0.17
C ARG A 7 8.45 -13.45 0.10
N ARG A 8 8.26 -14.69 -0.35
CA ARG A 8 6.91 -15.26 -0.48
C ARG A 8 6.20 -15.37 0.88
N ARG A 9 6.87 -15.90 1.89
CA ARG A 9 6.33 -15.98 3.27
C ARG A 9 5.97 -14.60 3.82
N TYR A 10 6.82 -13.61 3.57
CA TYR A 10 6.52 -12.23 3.95
C TYR A 10 5.27 -11.69 3.25
N LEU A 11 5.13 -11.90 1.93
CA LEU A 11 3.94 -11.44 1.21
C LEU A 11 2.67 -12.18 1.65
N ASP A 12 2.75 -13.49 1.89
CA ASP A 12 1.62 -14.28 2.37
C ASP A 12 1.16 -13.76 3.76
N SER A 13 2.08 -13.37 4.65
CA SER A 13 1.72 -12.80 5.96
C SER A 13 1.06 -11.43 5.87
N LEU A 14 1.33 -10.64 4.83
CA LEU A 14 0.63 -9.36 4.60
C LEU A 14 -0.85 -9.58 4.26
N ILE A 15 -1.18 -10.66 3.54
CA ILE A 15 -2.56 -11.03 3.23
C ILE A 15 -3.24 -11.65 4.45
N GLU A 16 -2.55 -12.53 5.18
CA GLU A 16 -3.06 -13.12 6.42
C GLU A 16 -3.44 -12.04 7.44
N HIS A 17 -2.68 -10.95 7.48
CA HIS A 17 -2.91 -9.79 8.34
C HIS A 17 -3.38 -8.57 7.54
N GLU A 18 -4.23 -8.75 6.53
CA GLU A 18 -4.67 -7.68 5.62
C GLU A 18 -5.14 -6.42 6.36
N SER A 19 -6.09 -6.58 7.30
CA SER A 19 -6.66 -5.45 8.04
C SER A 19 -5.58 -4.67 8.80
N THR A 20 -4.74 -5.38 9.55
CA THR A 20 -3.64 -4.78 10.32
C THR A 20 -2.59 -4.15 9.42
N THR A 21 -2.34 -4.70 8.24
CA THR A 21 -1.41 -4.13 7.26
C THR A 21 -1.92 -2.80 6.73
N TRP A 22 -3.22 -2.72 6.36
CA TRP A 22 -3.84 -1.46 5.97
C TRP A 22 -3.83 -0.41 7.09
N GLU A 23 -4.14 -0.82 8.33
CA GLU A 23 -4.08 0.06 9.50
C GLU A 23 -2.66 0.57 9.76
N ARG A 24 -1.65 -0.28 9.57
CA ARG A 24 -0.24 0.13 9.68
C ARG A 24 0.14 1.17 8.63
N ILE A 25 -0.38 1.05 7.40
CA ILE A 25 -0.17 2.07 6.36
C ILE A 25 -0.83 3.39 6.79
N ASP A 26 -2.09 3.35 7.21
CA ASP A 26 -2.87 4.52 7.64
C ASP A 26 -2.19 5.25 8.82
N THR A 27 -1.86 4.54 9.90
CA THR A 27 -1.17 5.09 11.08
C THR A 27 0.21 5.64 10.75
N THR A 28 0.93 5.03 9.81
CA THR A 28 2.22 5.56 9.34
C THR A 28 2.01 6.86 8.57
N LEU A 29 1.01 6.95 7.70
CA LEU A 29 0.69 8.19 6.97
C LEU A 29 0.26 9.33 7.91
N GLN A 30 -0.42 9.03 9.01
CA GLN A 30 -0.83 10.01 10.02
C GLN A 30 0.37 10.76 10.63
N ARG A 31 1.55 10.12 10.75
CA ARG A 31 2.78 10.75 11.26
C ARG A 31 3.27 11.93 10.43
N GLY A 32 2.83 12.05 9.18
CA GLY A 32 2.98 13.27 8.38
C GLY A 32 4.39 13.63 7.89
N SER A 33 5.41 12.81 8.15
CA SER A 33 6.80 13.09 7.77
C SER A 33 7.20 12.42 6.45
N GLY A 34 8.22 12.97 5.78
CA GLY A 34 8.75 12.40 4.54
C GLY A 34 9.26 10.95 4.70
N HIS A 35 9.85 10.64 5.85
CA HIS A 35 10.27 9.29 6.21
C HIS A 35 9.06 8.36 6.36
N ALA A 36 8.02 8.81 7.07
CA ALA A 36 6.80 8.03 7.24
C ALA A 36 6.08 7.77 5.91
N TYR A 37 6.01 8.75 5.01
CA TYR A 37 5.48 8.55 3.66
C TYR A 37 6.30 7.53 2.86
N GLY A 38 7.62 7.49 3.04
CA GLY A 38 8.47 6.45 2.44
C GLY A 38 8.15 5.06 2.97
N GLN A 39 8.04 4.90 4.29
CA GLN A 39 7.68 3.63 4.93
C GLN A 39 6.30 3.13 4.49
N ALA A 40 5.30 4.00 4.52
CA ALA A 40 3.94 3.67 4.08
C ALA A 40 3.89 3.26 2.60
N PHE A 41 4.66 3.96 1.75
CA PHE A 41 4.73 3.64 0.32
C PHE A 41 5.38 2.28 0.05
N GLN A 42 6.46 1.96 0.75
CA GLN A 42 7.12 0.65 0.63
C GLN A 42 6.18 -0.48 1.07
N LEU A 43 5.46 -0.31 2.18
CA LEU A 43 4.50 -1.30 2.66
C LEU A 43 3.30 -1.45 1.70
N LEU A 44 2.86 -0.36 1.05
CA LEU A 44 1.82 -0.41 0.02
C LEU A 44 2.29 -1.18 -1.22
N LEU A 45 3.53 -1.00 -1.66
CA LEU A 45 4.12 -1.76 -2.77
C LEU A 45 4.19 -3.26 -2.45
N ASP A 46 4.66 -3.61 -1.25
CA ASP A 46 4.70 -4.99 -0.80
C ASP A 46 3.29 -5.61 -0.75
N LEU A 47 2.32 -4.86 -0.24
CA LEU A 47 0.92 -5.31 -0.20
C LEU A 47 0.34 -5.48 -1.61
N ALA A 48 0.65 -4.58 -2.56
CA ALA A 48 0.23 -4.72 -3.95
C ALA A 48 0.77 -6.01 -4.59
N GLU A 49 2.05 -6.33 -4.36
CA GLU A 49 2.66 -7.58 -4.81
C GLU A 49 1.98 -8.80 -4.16
N ALA A 50 1.64 -8.71 -2.87
CA ALA A 50 0.95 -9.76 -2.15
C ALA A 50 -0.45 -10.04 -2.73
N TYR A 51 -1.22 -9.01 -3.11
CA TYR A 51 -2.50 -9.21 -3.79
C TYR A 51 -2.35 -9.75 -5.21
N ALA A 52 -1.30 -9.35 -5.94
CA ALA A 52 -0.99 -9.93 -7.25
C ALA A 52 -0.70 -11.43 -7.13
N CYS A 53 0.02 -11.84 -6.07
CA CYS A 53 0.34 -13.23 -5.76
C CYS A 53 -0.89 -14.11 -5.52
N VAL A 54 -2.00 -13.55 -5.03
CA VAL A 54 -3.27 -14.25 -4.81
C VAL A 54 -4.34 -13.90 -5.85
N LYS A 55 -3.96 -13.19 -6.93
CA LYS A 55 -4.83 -12.76 -8.04
C LYS A 55 -6.07 -11.96 -7.57
N ASN A 56 -5.92 -11.14 -6.53
CA ASN A 56 -7.02 -10.40 -5.91
C ASN A 56 -6.82 -8.87 -5.98
N GLU A 57 -6.49 -8.38 -7.17
CA GLU A 57 -6.22 -6.96 -7.43
C GLU A 57 -7.45 -6.07 -7.15
N ALA A 58 -8.67 -6.61 -7.29
CA ALA A 58 -9.89 -5.87 -7.03
C ALA A 58 -10.02 -5.46 -5.54
N VAL A 59 -9.62 -6.32 -4.60
CA VAL A 59 -9.62 -5.97 -3.17
C VAL A 59 -8.56 -4.90 -2.89
N PHE A 60 -7.35 -5.06 -3.46
CA PHE A 60 -6.30 -4.05 -3.36
C PHE A 60 -6.79 -2.67 -3.81
N ARG A 61 -7.41 -2.59 -4.99
CA ARG A 61 -7.94 -1.33 -5.54
C ARG A 61 -8.97 -0.69 -4.61
N ARG A 62 -9.88 -1.46 -4.00
CA ARG A 62 -10.84 -0.93 -3.02
C ARG A 62 -10.14 -0.40 -1.76
N GLY A 63 -9.11 -1.09 -1.27
CA GLY A 63 -8.29 -0.61 -0.15
C GLY A 63 -7.58 0.69 -0.48
N LEU A 64 -6.96 0.77 -1.67
CA LEU A 64 -6.27 1.96 -2.15
C LEU A 64 -7.22 3.15 -2.26
N VAL A 65 -8.44 2.98 -2.81
CA VAL A 65 -9.46 4.04 -2.88
C VAL A 65 -9.85 4.56 -1.50
N ARG A 66 -10.01 3.69 -0.50
CA ARG A 66 -10.29 4.13 0.88
C ARG A 66 -9.13 4.91 1.48
N LEU A 67 -7.90 4.46 1.22
CA LEU A 67 -6.70 5.13 1.73
C LEU A 67 -6.50 6.50 1.08
N THR A 68 -6.75 6.63 -0.22
CA THR A 68 -6.65 7.91 -0.93
C THR A 68 -7.78 8.87 -0.54
N ALA A 69 -8.99 8.38 -0.26
CA ALA A 69 -10.06 9.22 0.28
C ALA A 69 -9.65 9.91 1.60
N LYS A 70 -8.87 9.23 2.45
CA LYS A 70 -8.38 9.78 3.72
C LYS A 70 -7.13 10.66 3.60
N HIS A 71 -6.19 10.28 2.73
CA HIS A 71 -4.85 10.89 2.66
C HIS A 71 -4.56 11.63 1.35
N GLY A 72 -5.54 11.76 0.45
CA GLY A 72 -5.38 12.32 -0.89
C GLY A 72 -5.08 13.83 -0.94
N ASN A 73 -5.25 14.55 0.17
CA ASN A 73 -4.82 15.95 0.29
C ASN A 73 -3.34 16.11 0.66
N ARG A 74 -2.62 15.01 0.93
CA ARG A 74 -1.21 15.03 1.33
C ARG A 74 -0.33 15.01 0.09
N GLY A 75 0.04 16.18 -0.43
CA GLY A 75 0.76 16.30 -1.71
C GLY A 75 2.03 15.45 -1.83
N ALA A 76 2.84 15.36 -0.76
CA ALA A 76 4.04 14.51 -0.74
C ALA A 76 3.73 13.00 -0.82
N TRP A 77 2.59 12.57 -0.30
CA TRP A 77 2.10 11.20 -0.43
C TRP A 77 1.56 10.95 -1.85
N VAL A 78 0.72 11.85 -2.36
CA VAL A 78 0.18 11.76 -3.73
C VAL A 78 1.30 11.71 -4.77
N LYS A 79 2.36 12.51 -4.61
CA LYS A 79 3.52 12.47 -5.50
C LYS A 79 4.19 11.09 -5.56
N ARG A 80 4.27 10.38 -4.44
CA ARG A 80 4.81 9.00 -4.39
C ARG A 80 3.89 8.02 -5.11
N LEU A 81 2.58 8.12 -4.90
CA LEU A 81 1.61 7.28 -5.61
C LEU A 81 1.69 7.46 -7.13
N MET A 82 1.76 8.71 -7.62
CA MET A 82 1.92 9.00 -9.04
C MET A 82 3.21 8.39 -9.60
N ASN A 83 4.34 8.60 -8.92
CA ASN A 83 5.63 8.04 -9.33
C ASN A 83 5.65 6.50 -9.30
N GLY A 84 4.81 5.89 -8.46
CA GLY A 84 4.65 4.43 -8.34
C GLY A 84 3.67 3.80 -9.33
N GLY A 85 3.05 4.58 -10.22
CA GLY A 85 2.03 4.07 -11.13
C GLY A 85 0.67 3.79 -10.49
N PHE A 86 0.44 4.26 -9.26
CA PHE A 86 -0.85 4.12 -8.54
C PHE A 86 -1.82 5.28 -8.84
N MET A 87 -1.71 5.90 -10.01
CA MET A 87 -2.50 7.09 -10.36
C MET A 87 -4.01 6.75 -10.35
N TRP A 88 -4.77 7.51 -9.57
CA TRP A 88 -6.23 7.41 -9.53
C TRP A 88 -6.83 8.77 -9.88
N THR A 89 -7.58 8.84 -10.98
CA THR A 89 -8.46 9.96 -11.29
C THR A 89 -9.78 9.75 -10.54
N PRO A 90 -10.18 10.67 -9.65
CA PRO A 90 -11.56 10.73 -9.21
C PRO A 90 -12.42 11.00 -10.46
N LYS A 91 -13.38 10.13 -10.77
CA LYS A 91 -14.53 10.58 -11.55
C LYS A 91 -15.32 11.51 -10.65
N THR A 92 -15.27 12.81 -10.95
CA THR A 92 -16.30 13.77 -10.55
C THR A 92 -17.66 13.34 -11.07
#